data_AF-B1Y775-F1
#
_entry.id   AF-B1Y775-F1
#
_cell.length_a   1.000
_cell.length_b   1.000
_cell.length_c   1.000
_cell.angle_alpha   90.00
_cell.angle_beta   90.00
_cell.angle_gamma   90.00
#
_symmetry.space_group_name_H-M   'P 1'
#
loop_
_entity.id
_entity.type
_entity.pdbx_description
1 polymer ?
#
loop_
_entity_poly.entity_id
_entity_poly.type
_entity_poly.pdbx_seq_one_letter_code
_entity_poly.pdbx_strand_id
1 'polypeptide(L)'
;MIYVVEVPPQGEPHAWFAFDEEDLLNKVAADDRLAAHAIWDCASASELLDLFDESPAAIGIEQRHPAICALGTQSGWDTLLYRADYLQEPGLYAPQPVRLVDACRAALRQRGGQWRFYEGEQHALMAVDAPDTLYDQPGGWRARWSLRQQLIAVEALADDL
;
A
#
# COMPACT_ATOMS: atom_id res chain seq x y z
N MET A 1 -1.97 -12.16 5.99
CA MET A 1 -0.70 -12.16 5.23
C MET A 1 -0.95 -11.84 3.77
N ILE A 2 -0.08 -11.03 3.18
CA ILE A 2 -0.10 -10.61 1.78
C ILE A 2 1.25 -11.01 1.19
N TYR A 3 1.26 -11.77 0.10
CA TYR A 3 2.50 -12.16 -0.58
C TYR A 3 2.70 -11.30 -1.82
N VAL A 4 3.93 -10.85 -2.03
CA VAL A 4 4.33 -10.02 -3.16
C VAL A 4 5.48 -10.70 -3.87
N VAL A 5 5.36 -10.84 -5.19
CA VAL A 5 6.46 -11.28 -6.06
C VAL A 5 6.87 -10.11 -6.93
N GLU A 6 8.15 -9.79 -6.87
CA GLU A 6 8.81 -8.78 -7.66
C GLU A 6 9.70 -9.44 -8.73
N VAL A 7 9.52 -9.03 -9.97
CA VAL A 7 10.44 -9.31 -11.08
C VAL A 7 11.01 -7.97 -11.53
N PRO A 8 12.19 -7.56 -11.03
CA PRO A 8 12.75 -6.27 -11.39
C PRO A 8 13.16 -6.25 -12.86
N PRO A 9 13.28 -5.06 -13.50
CA PRO A 9 13.76 -4.94 -14.87
C PRO A 9 15.17 -5.53 -15.05
N GLN A 10 15.99 -5.49 -14.00
CA GLN A 10 17.32 -6.08 -13.91
C GLN A 10 17.49 -6.74 -12.54
N GLY A 11 18.10 -7.93 -12.51
CA GLY A 11 18.31 -8.70 -11.28
C GLY A 11 17.48 -9.98 -11.24
N GLU A 12 17.49 -10.63 -10.08
CA GLU A 12 16.74 -11.87 -9.86
C GLU A 12 15.36 -11.59 -9.25
N PRO A 13 14.33 -12.38 -9.61
CA PRO A 13 13.03 -12.30 -8.96
C PRO A 13 13.10 -12.59 -7.47
N HIS A 14 12.34 -11.82 -6.70
CA HIS A 14 12.27 -11.95 -5.25
C HIS A 14 10.81 -12.00 -4.79
N ALA A 15 10.52 -12.81 -3.77
CA ALA A 15 9.22 -12.88 -3.14
C ALA A 15 9.36 -12.57 -1.66
N TRP A 16 8.38 -11.84 -1.13
CA TRP A 16 8.32 -11.45 0.27
C TRP A 16 6.85 -11.40 0.71
N PHE A 17 6.63 -11.22 2.00
CA PHE A 17 5.28 -11.13 2.55
C PHE A 17 5.15 -9.95 3.51
N ALA A 18 3.91 -9.52 3.70
CA ALA A 18 3.48 -8.65 4.77
C ALA A 18 2.47 -9.38 5.66
N PHE A 19 2.48 -9.15 6.97
CA PHE A 19 1.54 -9.77 7.90
C PHE A 19 0.10 -9.28 7.67
N ASP A 20 -0.05 -7.98 7.49
CA ASP A 20 -1.30 -7.27 7.25
C ASP A 20 -1.08 -6.08 6.29
N GLU A 21 -2.10 -5.23 6.15
CA GLU A 21 -2.06 -4.05 5.29
C GLU A 21 -1.09 -2.98 5.82
N GLU A 22 -0.93 -2.82 7.14
CA GLU A 22 -0.04 -1.82 7.72
C GLU A 22 1.44 -2.20 7.54
N ASP A 23 1.79 -3.47 7.78
CA ASP A 23 3.12 -4.01 7.47
C ASP A 23 3.44 -3.89 5.97
N LEU A 24 2.45 -4.09 5.09
CA LEU A 24 2.62 -3.85 3.66
C LEU A 24 2.98 -2.39 3.37
N LEU A 25 2.22 -1.44 3.93
CA LEU A 25 2.50 -0.01 3.75
C LEU A 25 3.89 0.36 4.24
N ASN A 26 4.28 -0.11 5.42
CA ASN A 26 5.59 0.17 6.01
C ASN A 26 6.73 -0.37 5.14
N LYS A 27 6.63 -1.61 4.65
CA LYS A 27 7.62 -2.21 3.75
C LYS A 27 7.70 -1.50 2.41
N VAL A 28 6.57 -1.11 1.84
CA VAL A 28 6.56 -0.33 0.60
C VAL A 28 7.21 1.03 0.85
N ALA A 29 6.80 1.77 1.88
CA ALA A 29 7.31 3.11 2.17
C ALA A 29 8.81 3.14 2.48
N ALA A 30 9.38 2.08 3.07
CA ALA A 30 10.80 2.02 3.44
C ALA A 30 11.76 2.32 2.28
N ASP A 31 11.41 1.87 1.07
CA ASP A 31 12.19 2.06 -0.15
C ASP A 31 11.46 2.96 -1.18
N ASP A 32 10.47 3.73 -0.75
CA ASP A 32 9.74 4.64 -1.62
C ASP A 32 10.24 6.09 -1.51
N ARG A 33 10.01 6.88 -2.56
CA ARG A 33 10.25 8.32 -2.54
C ARG A 33 9.19 9.08 -1.72
N LEU A 34 8.00 8.49 -1.57
CA LEU A 34 6.90 9.06 -0.80
C LEU A 34 6.87 8.45 0.60
N ALA A 35 6.56 9.28 1.60
CA ALA A 35 6.28 8.79 2.94
C ALA A 35 5.01 7.93 2.96
N ALA A 36 4.87 7.08 3.99
CA ALA A 36 3.72 6.18 4.15
C ALA A 36 2.36 6.90 3.98
N HIS A 37 2.17 8.03 4.66
CA HIS A 37 0.93 8.84 4.58
C HIS A 37 0.66 9.46 3.20
N ALA A 38 1.67 9.54 2.33
CA ALA A 38 1.49 10.01 0.96
C ALA A 38 1.19 8.84 0.01
N ILE A 39 1.70 7.64 0.30
CA ILE A 39 1.30 6.42 -0.40
C ILE A 39 -0.15 6.11 -0.11
N TRP A 40 -0.54 6.11 1.16
CA TRP A 40 -1.92 5.94 1.60
C TRP A 40 -2.16 6.60 2.96
N ASP A 41 -3.29 7.29 3.10
CA ASP A 41 -3.78 7.77 4.39
C ASP A 41 -5.32 7.82 4.41
N CYS A 42 -5.89 7.78 5.62
CA CYS A 42 -7.32 7.88 5.87
C CYS A 42 -7.55 8.73 7.12
N ALA A 43 -8.10 9.93 6.92
CA ALA A 43 -8.36 10.87 7.99
C ALA A 43 -9.54 11.77 7.64
N SER A 44 -10.23 12.24 8.67
CA SER A 44 -11.17 13.35 8.58
C SER A 44 -10.46 14.70 8.66
N ALA A 45 -11.13 15.79 8.25
CA ALA A 45 -10.56 17.12 8.36
C ALA A 45 -10.33 17.54 9.83
N SER A 46 -11.18 17.07 10.76
CA SER A 46 -10.99 17.22 12.20
C SER A 46 -9.70 16.55 12.68
N GLU A 47 -9.46 15.29 12.32
CA GLU A 47 -8.24 14.55 12.68
C GLU A 47 -6.98 15.19 12.08
N LEU A 48 -7.06 15.71 10.85
CA LEU A 48 -5.95 16.44 10.24
C LEU A 48 -5.61 17.74 10.98
N LEU A 49 -6.60 18.45 11.54
CA LEU A 49 -6.35 19.61 12.41
C LEU A 49 -5.76 19.20 13.77
N ASP A 50 -6.21 18.08 14.32
CA ASP A 50 -5.74 17.56 15.60
C ASP A 50 -4.23 17.29 15.60
N LEU A 51 -3.65 16.92 14.43
CA LEU A 51 -2.19 16.80 14.25
C LEU A 51 -1.41 18.10 14.53
N PHE A 52 -2.10 19.26 14.54
CA PHE A 52 -1.55 20.57 14.86
C PHE A 52 -2.05 21.11 16.21
N ASP A 53 -2.70 20.27 17.03
CA ASP A 53 -3.40 20.66 18.26
C ASP A 53 -4.49 21.73 18.00
N GLU A 54 -5.15 21.68 16.83
CA GLU A 54 -6.15 22.65 16.38
C GLU A 54 -7.56 22.09 16.31
N SER A 55 -8.54 23.00 16.32
CA SER A 55 -9.97 22.67 16.23
C SER A 55 -10.68 23.52 15.18
N PRO A 56 -11.74 23.00 14.51
CA PRO A 56 -12.59 23.78 13.61
C PRO A 56 -13.18 25.04 14.25
N ALA A 57 -13.36 25.06 15.58
CA ALA A 57 -13.90 26.19 16.33
C ALA A 57 -12.84 27.23 16.72
N ALA A 58 -11.55 26.98 16.45
CA ALA A 58 -10.48 27.88 16.84
C ALA A 58 -10.54 29.21 16.07
N ILE A 59 -10.33 30.31 16.77
CA ILE A 59 -10.32 31.64 16.17
C ILE A 59 -9.17 31.73 15.16
N GLY A 60 -9.49 32.13 13.93
CA GLY A 60 -8.49 32.31 12.87
C GLY A 60 -7.98 31.02 12.24
N ILE A 61 -8.71 29.90 12.39
CA ILE A 61 -8.28 28.60 11.85
C ILE A 61 -8.18 28.61 10.32
N GLU A 62 -9.11 29.29 9.64
CA GLU A 62 -9.14 29.38 8.17
C GLU A 62 -7.89 30.09 7.60
N GLN A 63 -7.28 31.03 8.34
CA GLN A 63 -6.05 31.69 7.90
C GLN A 63 -4.81 30.83 8.11
N ARG A 64 -4.81 29.99 9.15
CA ARG A 64 -3.65 29.15 9.50
C ARG A 64 -3.63 27.83 8.72
N HIS A 65 -4.79 27.22 8.53
CA HIS A 65 -4.96 25.94 7.85
C HIS A 65 -6.07 26.01 6.78
N PRO A 66 -5.93 26.89 5.76
CA PRO A 66 -6.97 27.13 4.76
C PRO A 66 -7.35 25.87 3.97
N ALA A 67 -6.38 25.00 3.66
CA ALA A 67 -6.63 23.78 2.92
C ALA A 67 -7.46 22.76 3.72
N ILE A 68 -7.14 22.57 5.01
CA ILE A 68 -7.86 21.63 5.87
C ILE A 68 -9.28 22.15 6.16
N CYS A 69 -9.43 23.46 6.36
CA CYS A 69 -10.74 24.08 6.53
C CYS A 69 -11.61 23.97 5.27
N ALA A 70 -11.01 24.09 4.08
CA ALA A 70 -11.70 23.85 2.82
C ALA A 70 -12.20 22.40 2.70
N LEU A 71 -11.37 21.41 3.09
CA LEU A 71 -11.78 20.00 3.13
C LEU A 71 -12.97 19.79 4.07
N GLY A 72 -12.89 20.29 5.30
CA GLY A 72 -13.97 20.18 6.29
C GLY A 72 -15.26 20.86 5.85
N THR A 73 -15.17 22.01 5.19
CA THR A 73 -16.33 22.72 4.64
C THR A 73 -16.96 21.98 3.46
N GLN A 74 -16.16 21.38 2.59
CA GLN A 74 -16.65 20.73 1.37
C GLN A 74 -17.21 19.33 1.63
N SER A 75 -16.56 18.56 2.50
CA SER A 75 -16.85 17.14 2.70
C SER A 75 -17.45 16.81 4.06
N GLY A 76 -17.47 17.76 4.99
CA GLY A 76 -17.82 17.56 6.39
C GLY A 76 -16.59 17.29 7.26
N TRP A 77 -16.59 17.82 8.48
CA TRP A 77 -15.43 17.81 9.38
C TRP A 77 -15.01 16.41 9.82
N ASP A 78 -15.99 15.52 10.04
CA ASP A 78 -15.77 14.14 10.54
C ASP A 78 -15.96 13.08 9.46
N THR A 79 -16.06 13.50 8.19
CA THR A 79 -16.13 12.57 7.05
C THR A 79 -14.75 11.99 6.79
N LEU A 80 -14.62 10.66 6.73
CA LEU A 80 -13.37 10.01 6.34
C LEU A 80 -13.03 10.34 4.89
N LEU A 81 -11.81 10.85 4.70
CA LEU A 81 -11.22 11.13 3.41
C LEU A 81 -10.00 10.26 3.21
N TYR A 82 -9.76 9.89 1.97
CA TYR A 82 -8.71 8.96 1.57
C TYR A 82 -7.72 9.71 0.70
N ARG A 83 -6.44 9.50 0.97
CA ARG A 83 -5.33 9.98 0.16
C ARG A 83 -4.58 8.79 -0.42
N ALA A 84 -4.24 8.85 -1.69
CA ALA A 84 -3.33 7.90 -2.33
C ALA A 84 -2.64 8.56 -3.53
N ASP A 85 -1.48 9.18 -3.32
CA ASP A 85 -0.82 10.05 -4.33
C ASP A 85 -0.39 9.31 -5.60
N TYR A 86 -0.31 7.97 -5.56
CA TYR A 86 -0.04 7.14 -6.73
C TYR A 86 -1.28 6.79 -7.57
N LEU A 87 -2.47 7.02 -7.05
CA LEU A 87 -3.76 6.75 -7.70
C LEU A 87 -4.58 8.03 -7.94
N GLN A 88 -4.27 9.09 -7.22
CA GLN A 88 -4.99 10.36 -7.21
C GLN A 88 -4.00 11.52 -7.38
N GLU A 89 -4.52 12.75 -7.45
CA GLU A 89 -3.67 13.94 -7.42
C GLU A 89 -2.85 14.00 -6.11
N PRO A 90 -1.54 14.31 -6.16
CA PRO A 90 -0.71 14.35 -4.96
C PRO A 90 -1.25 15.31 -3.89
N GLY A 91 -1.38 14.82 -2.66
CA GLY A 91 -1.89 15.61 -1.53
C GLY A 91 -3.41 15.73 -1.47
N LEU A 92 -4.15 15.14 -2.41
CA LEU A 92 -5.61 15.16 -2.39
C LEU A 92 -6.15 14.18 -1.35
N TYR A 93 -7.01 14.71 -0.46
CA TYR A 93 -7.91 13.91 0.38
C TYR A 93 -9.30 13.95 -0.26
N ALA A 94 -9.82 12.78 -0.64
CA ALA A 94 -11.10 12.64 -1.32
C ALA A 94 -12.04 11.67 -0.60
N PRO A 95 -13.38 11.86 -0.66
CA PRO A 95 -14.34 10.99 0.02
C PRO A 95 -14.51 9.62 -0.66
N GLN A 96 -13.98 9.42 -1.86
CA GLN A 96 -14.00 8.14 -2.55
C GLN A 96 -13.01 7.18 -1.88
N PRO A 97 -13.46 6.04 -1.32
CA PRO A 97 -12.57 5.11 -0.64
C PRO A 97 -11.49 4.56 -1.57
N VAL A 98 -10.25 4.58 -1.08
CA VAL A 98 -9.12 3.90 -1.70
C VAL A 98 -8.61 2.86 -0.72
N ARG A 99 -8.46 1.61 -1.17
CA ARG A 99 -7.89 0.55 -0.36
C ARG A 99 -6.38 0.74 -0.24
N LEU A 100 -5.83 0.52 0.95
CA LEU A 100 -4.39 0.61 1.21
C LEU A 100 -3.62 -0.32 0.26
N VAL A 101 -4.07 -1.57 0.10
CA VAL A 101 -3.44 -2.55 -0.80
C VAL A 101 -3.35 -2.03 -2.24
N ASP A 102 -4.39 -1.36 -2.74
CA ASP A 102 -4.40 -0.83 -4.11
C ASP A 102 -3.46 0.38 -4.26
N ALA A 103 -3.34 1.21 -3.23
CA ALA A 103 -2.36 2.30 -3.18
C ALA A 103 -0.91 1.78 -3.15
N CYS A 104 -0.64 0.76 -2.34
CA CYS A 104 0.66 0.07 -2.30
C CYS A 104 1.01 -0.60 -3.65
N ARG A 105 0.03 -1.24 -4.30
CA ARG A 105 0.19 -1.79 -5.65
C ARG A 105 0.56 -0.71 -6.66
N ALA A 106 -0.08 0.45 -6.59
CA ALA A 106 0.23 1.57 -7.46
C ALA A 106 1.65 2.10 -7.23
N ALA A 107 2.06 2.25 -5.97
CA ALA A 107 3.42 2.65 -5.59
C ALA A 107 4.48 1.70 -6.16
N LEU A 108 4.33 0.39 -5.93
CA LEU A 108 5.27 -0.62 -6.41
C LEU A 108 5.34 -0.66 -7.94
N ARG A 109 4.22 -0.53 -8.64
CA ARG A 109 4.20 -0.47 -10.12
C ARG A 109 5.00 0.71 -10.68
N GLN A 110 5.08 1.84 -9.97
CA GLN A 110 5.87 2.99 -10.41
C GLN A 110 7.38 2.76 -10.35
N ARG A 111 7.85 1.75 -9.61
CA ARG A 111 9.26 1.34 -9.57
C ARG A 111 9.69 0.61 -10.86
N GLY A 112 8.74 0.24 -11.72
CA GLY A 112 8.97 -0.59 -12.90
C GLY A 112 9.03 -2.08 -12.55
N GLY A 113 9.34 -2.90 -13.56
CA GLY A 113 9.32 -4.36 -13.41
C GLY A 113 7.92 -4.96 -13.49
N GLN A 114 7.81 -6.24 -13.14
CA GLN A 114 6.53 -6.94 -13.06
C GLN A 114 6.27 -7.38 -11.62
N TRP A 115 5.01 -7.25 -11.20
CA TRP A 115 4.61 -7.51 -9.83
C TRP A 115 3.42 -8.47 -9.79
N ARG A 116 3.38 -9.34 -8.78
CA ARG A 116 2.21 -10.13 -8.41
C ARG A 116 1.90 -9.93 -6.94
N PHE A 117 0.61 -9.92 -6.63
CA PHE A 117 0.09 -9.71 -5.29
C PHE A 117 -0.92 -10.81 -5.00
N TYR A 118 -0.75 -11.47 -3.87
CA TYR A 118 -1.64 -12.51 -3.39
C TYR A 118 -2.10 -12.12 -1.98
N GLU A 119 -3.33 -11.63 -1.89
CA GLU A 119 -3.95 -11.29 -0.61
C GLU A 119 -4.41 -12.58 0.04
N GLY A 120 -3.65 -13.08 1.01
CA GLY A 120 -3.90 -14.36 1.67
C GLY A 120 -3.02 -15.50 1.16
N GLU A 121 -2.64 -16.37 2.08
CA GLU A 121 -1.78 -17.52 1.82
C GLU A 121 -2.38 -18.52 0.84
N GLN A 122 -3.69 -18.78 0.93
CA GLN A 122 -4.38 -19.69 0.01
C GLN A 122 -4.26 -19.24 -1.46
N HIS A 123 -4.37 -17.93 -1.71
CA HIS A 123 -4.18 -17.40 -3.06
C HIS A 123 -2.72 -17.53 -3.54
N ALA A 124 -1.76 -17.34 -2.63
CA ALA A 124 -0.34 -17.51 -2.94
C ALA A 124 0.01 -18.98 -3.24
N LEU A 125 -0.49 -19.93 -2.44
CA LEU A 125 -0.33 -21.36 -2.66
C LEU A 125 -0.92 -21.80 -4.00
N MET A 126 -2.16 -21.39 -4.30
CA MET A 126 -2.79 -21.70 -5.58
C MET A 126 -2.00 -21.13 -6.77
N ALA A 127 -1.40 -19.95 -6.61
CA ALA A 127 -0.64 -19.29 -7.67
C ALA A 127 0.68 -20.00 -8.03
N VAL A 128 1.24 -20.81 -7.13
CA VAL A 128 2.45 -21.60 -7.42
C VAL A 128 2.18 -22.61 -8.53
N ASP A 129 1.00 -23.25 -8.52
CA ASP A 129 0.63 -24.31 -9.46
C ASP A 129 -0.27 -23.83 -10.60
N ALA A 130 -0.83 -22.61 -10.50
CA ALA A 130 -1.68 -22.04 -11.52
C ALA A 130 -0.87 -21.56 -12.76
N PRO A 131 -1.46 -21.65 -13.97
CA PRO A 131 -0.93 -20.96 -15.14
C PRO A 131 -0.88 -19.45 -14.92
N ASP A 132 0.26 -18.82 -15.23
CA ASP A 132 0.46 -17.38 -15.16
C ASP A 132 1.48 -16.96 -16.21
N THR A 133 1.14 -15.99 -17.05
CA THR A 133 1.99 -15.48 -18.13
C THR A 133 3.40 -15.08 -17.64
N LEU A 134 3.52 -14.52 -16.42
CA LEU A 134 4.80 -14.12 -15.84
C LEU A 134 5.65 -15.33 -15.42
N TYR A 135 5.04 -16.39 -14.93
CA TYR A 135 5.74 -17.60 -14.49
C TYR A 135 6.06 -18.55 -15.63
N ASP A 136 5.21 -18.60 -16.66
CA ASP A 136 5.31 -19.56 -17.75
C ASP A 136 6.15 -19.07 -18.94
N GLN A 137 6.50 -17.77 -18.98
CA GLN A 137 7.48 -17.24 -19.94
C GLN A 137 8.90 -17.78 -19.66
N PRO A 138 9.81 -17.81 -20.66
CA PRO A 138 11.19 -18.24 -20.45
C PRO A 138 11.88 -17.49 -19.31
N GLY A 139 12.38 -18.23 -18.31
CA GLY A 139 13.01 -17.68 -17.11
C GLY A 139 12.04 -17.29 -15.97
N GLY A 140 10.74 -17.23 -16.23
CA GLY A 140 9.69 -16.93 -15.24
C GLY A 140 9.60 -17.94 -14.09
N TRP A 141 10.11 -19.15 -14.30
CA TRP A 141 10.20 -20.18 -13.26
C TRP A 141 10.94 -19.70 -12.00
N ARG A 142 11.89 -18.77 -12.11
CA ARG A 142 12.61 -18.21 -10.95
C ARG A 142 11.69 -17.40 -10.04
N ALA A 143 10.76 -16.65 -10.61
CA ALA A 143 9.78 -15.89 -9.84
C ALA A 143 8.80 -16.83 -9.13
N ARG A 144 8.33 -17.89 -9.82
CA ARG A 144 7.51 -18.95 -9.22
C ARG A 144 8.26 -19.68 -8.11
N TRP A 145 9.54 -19.97 -8.32
CA TRP A 145 10.39 -20.60 -7.31
C TRP A 145 10.57 -19.71 -6.08
N SER A 146 10.79 -18.41 -6.28
CA SER A 146 10.91 -17.44 -5.19
C SER A 146 9.66 -17.40 -4.32
N LEU A 147 8.46 -17.36 -4.93
CA LEU A 147 7.19 -17.46 -4.22
C LEU A 147 7.09 -18.75 -3.38
N ARG A 148 7.46 -19.88 -3.97
CA ARG A 148 7.45 -21.18 -3.27
C ARG A 148 8.41 -21.20 -2.08
N GLN A 149 9.62 -20.66 -2.24
CA GLN A 149 10.59 -20.57 -1.13
C GLN A 149 10.06 -19.69 -0.01
N GLN A 150 9.42 -18.58 -0.34
CA GLN A 150 8.84 -17.69 0.67
C GLN A 150 7.71 -18.36 1.45
N LEU A 151 6.84 -19.12 0.79
CA LEU A 151 5.77 -19.87 1.46
C LEU A 151 6.32 -20.91 2.44
N ILE A 152 7.34 -21.68 2.02
CA ILE A 152 8.02 -22.67 2.89
C ILE A 152 8.68 -21.97 4.09
N ALA A 153 9.34 -20.83 3.86
CA ALA A 153 10.00 -20.08 4.94
C ALA A 153 9.01 -19.57 5.98
N VAL A 154 7.81 -19.15 5.57
CA VAL A 154 6.75 -18.71 6.49
C VAL A 154 6.14 -19.89 7.26
N GLU A 155 5.90 -21.02 6.59
CA GLU A 155 5.42 -22.25 7.24
C GLU A 155 6.42 -22.73 8.32
N ALA A 156 7.72 -22.76 7.99
CA ALA A 156 8.76 -23.13 8.95
C ALA A 156 8.81 -22.18 10.17
N LEU A 157 8.61 -20.87 9.98
CA LEU A 157 8.52 -19.92 11.08
C LEU A 157 7.28 -20.13 11.96
N ALA A 158 6.19 -20.66 11.39
CA ALA A 158 4.95 -20.93 12.12
C ALA A 158 5.04 -22.22 12.96
N ASP A 159 5.78 -23.22 12.50
CA ASP A 159 6.00 -24.48 13.22
C ASP A 159 6.97 -24.35 14.42
N ASP A 160 7.82 -23.33 14.43
CA ASP A 160 8.81 -23.05 15.49
C ASP A 160 8.26 -22.16 16.65
N LEU A 161 7.00 -21.73 16.60
CA LEU A 161 6.31 -20.87 17.61
C LEU A 161 5.39 -21.67 18.55
#